data_AF-A0A143XRZ4-F1
#
_entry.id   AF-A0A143XRZ4-F1
#
_cell.length_a   1.000
_cell.length_b   1.000
_cell.length_c   1.000
_cell.angle_alpha   90.00
_cell.angle_beta   90.00
_cell.angle_gamma   90.00
#
_symmetry.space_group_name_H-M   'P 1'
#
loop_
_entity.id
_entity.type
_entity.pdbx_description
1 polymer ?
#
loop_
_entity_poly.entity_id
_entity_poly.type
_entity_poly.pdbx_seq_one_letter_code
_entity_poly.pdbx_strand_id
1 'polypeptide(L)'
;MSKMSELSAMIDNLISCGEILAETGRALKKFYSGTEEATPAKPEKKTKKQEPAPAEAPAEKQYSKEEVRGILAKKANEAEGRFKADVKAIVQKYGNGGSLTNVDPKDYAALVREVEGLTAA
;
A
#
# COMPACT_ATOMS: atom_id res chain seq x y z
N MET A 1 23.33 13.24 39.52
CA MET A 1 22.23 13.92 38.82
C MET A 1 22.26 13.71 37.29
N SER A 2 23.42 13.44 36.65
CA SER A 2 23.52 13.28 35.18
C SER A 2 22.58 12.23 34.58
N LYS A 3 22.42 11.06 35.21
CA LYS A 3 21.57 9.99 34.66
C LYS A 3 20.08 10.36 34.57
N MET A 4 19.58 11.23 35.46
CA MET A 4 18.19 11.72 35.38
C MET A 4 18.04 12.77 34.28
N SER A 5 19.06 13.60 34.06
CA SER A 5 19.07 14.57 32.97
C SER A 5 19.10 13.88 31.61
N GLU A 6 19.88 12.80 31.47
CA GLU A 6 19.91 11.98 30.25
C GLU A 6 18.57 11.26 30.03
N LEU A 7 17.96 10.71 31.08
CA LEU A 7 16.64 10.09 30.99
C LEU A 7 15.58 11.11 30.54
N SER A 8 15.59 12.33 31.08
CA SER A 8 14.68 13.40 30.68
C SER A 8 14.84 13.73 29.20
N ALA A 9 16.08 13.91 28.73
CA ALA A 9 16.35 14.20 27.32
C ALA A 9 15.86 13.08 26.39
N MET A 10 15.98 11.80 26.81
CA MET A 10 15.44 10.67 26.05
C MET A 10 13.91 10.67 26.02
N ILE A 11 13.26 11.04 27.12
CA ILE A 11 11.80 11.15 27.21
C ILE A 11 11.31 12.30 26.32
N ASP A 12 11.95 13.46 26.36
CA ASP A 12 11.61 14.62 25.51
C ASP A 12 11.76 14.27 24.02
N ASN A 13 12.83 13.56 23.66
CA ASN A 13 13.01 13.05 22.29
C ASN A 13 11.90 12.07 21.89
N LEU A 14 11.50 11.17 22.79
CA LEU A 14 10.43 10.21 22.53
C LEU A 14 9.08 10.91 22.30
N ILE A 15 8.79 11.94 23.10
CA ILE A 15 7.59 12.77 22.96
C ILE A 15 7.60 13.48 21.61
N SER A 16 8.70 14.17 21.27
CA SER A 16 8.84 14.87 20.00
C SER A 16 8.68 13.92 18.80
N CYS A 17 9.29 12.73 18.85
CA CYS A 17 9.10 11.71 17.82
C CYS A 17 7.62 11.32 17.68
N GLY A 18 6.92 11.14 18.78
CA GLY A 18 5.50 10.79 18.80
C GLY A 18 4.62 11.90 18.20
N GLU A 19 4.91 13.16 18.52
CA GLU A 19 4.21 14.33 17.96
C GLU A 19 4.41 14.44 16.45
N ILE A 20 5.65 14.31 15.98
CA ILE A 20 5.97 14.31 14.54
C ILE A 20 5.30 13.14 13.82
N LEU A 21 5.29 11.95 14.43
CA LEU A 21 4.61 10.78 13.87
C LEU A 21 3.10 11.03 13.74
N ALA A 22 2.48 11.61 14.78
CA ALA A 22 1.07 11.94 14.79
C ALA A 22 0.72 13.03 13.76
N GLU A 23 1.55 14.08 13.66
CA GLU A 23 1.39 15.14 12.67
C GLU A 23 1.51 14.60 11.25
N THR A 24 2.53 13.79 10.98
CA THR A 24 2.73 13.13 9.69
C THR A 24 1.53 12.24 9.35
N GLY A 25 1.01 11.48 10.31
CA GLY A 25 -0.19 10.66 10.13
C GLY A 25 -1.43 11.49 9.79
N ARG A 26 -1.62 12.65 10.43
CA ARG A 26 -2.72 13.59 10.10
C ARG A 26 -2.52 14.23 8.73
N ALA A 27 -1.29 14.60 8.37
CA ALA A 27 -0.97 15.16 7.07
C ALA A 27 -1.26 14.14 5.96
N LEU A 28 -0.77 12.90 6.11
CA LEU A 28 -1.07 11.79 5.19
C LEU A 28 -2.57 11.53 5.10
N LYS A 29 -3.29 11.53 6.23
CA LYS A 29 -4.75 11.44 6.23
C LYS A 29 -5.35 12.56 5.38
N LYS A 30 -4.95 13.82 5.58
CA LYS A 30 -5.42 14.97 4.80
C LYS A 30 -5.07 14.88 3.31
N PHE A 31 -3.91 14.35 2.95
CA PHE A 31 -3.50 14.14 1.56
C PHE A 31 -4.43 13.15 0.83
N TYR A 32 -4.84 12.06 1.47
CA TYR A 32 -5.75 11.07 0.85
C TYR A 32 -7.22 11.34 1.14
N SER A 33 -7.55 12.09 2.20
CA SER A 33 -8.90 12.55 2.54
C SER A 33 -9.20 13.94 1.98
N GLY A 34 -8.56 14.33 0.87
CA GLY A 34 -8.74 15.60 0.16
C GLY A 34 -10.11 15.81 -0.48
N THR A 35 -11.16 15.21 0.10
CA THR A 35 -12.58 15.55 -0.01
C THR A 35 -13.18 15.26 1.38
N GLU A 36 -13.74 16.27 2.04
CA GLU A 36 -14.38 16.28 3.38
C GLU A 36 -13.47 16.38 4.64
N GLU A 37 -13.14 17.63 5.01
CA GLU A 37 -13.26 18.10 6.41
C GLU A 37 -14.76 18.33 6.70
N ALA A 38 -15.40 18.07 7.85
CA ALA A 38 -15.03 17.45 9.12
C ALA A 38 -16.27 17.36 10.06
N THR A 39 -16.49 16.19 10.70
CA THR A 39 -16.80 15.97 12.15
C THR A 39 -18.09 16.51 12.84
N PRO A 40 -18.45 16.13 14.10
CA PRO A 40 -18.12 14.94 14.93
C PRO A 40 -19.32 14.27 15.68
N ALA A 41 -19.11 13.05 16.21
CA ALA A 41 -19.40 12.63 17.61
C ALA A 41 -20.07 11.25 17.84
N LYS A 42 -19.30 10.38 18.51
CA LYS A 42 -19.68 9.43 19.58
C LYS A 42 -20.44 8.12 19.22
N PRO A 43 -20.44 7.11 20.13
CA PRO A 43 -19.85 5.80 19.84
C PRO A 43 -20.89 4.69 20.04
N GLU A 44 -21.31 4.03 18.97
CA GLU A 44 -22.14 2.83 19.13
C GLU A 44 -21.39 1.59 18.65
N LYS A 45 -21.00 0.80 19.65
CA LYS A 45 -21.05 -0.66 19.59
C LYS A 45 -22.22 -1.11 18.70
N LYS A 46 -21.94 -1.47 17.45
CA LYS A 46 -22.75 -2.44 16.70
C LYS A 46 -21.82 -3.34 15.92
N THR A 47 -21.53 -4.47 16.56
CA THR A 47 -21.46 -5.76 15.92
C THR A 47 -22.42 -5.83 14.73
N LYS A 48 -21.89 -5.81 13.50
CA LYS A 48 -22.30 -6.69 12.40
C LYS A 48 -21.71 -6.20 11.08
N LYS A 49 -21.40 -7.22 10.27
CA LYS A 49 -21.22 -7.18 8.82
C LYS A 49 -19.94 -6.44 8.40
N GLN A 50 -18.89 -7.09 7.92
CA GLN A 50 -18.96 -7.98 6.75
C GLN A 50 -20.21 -7.68 5.94
N GLU A 51 -20.32 -6.44 5.46
CA GLU A 51 -21.26 -6.11 4.41
C GLU A 51 -20.47 -6.33 3.10
N PRO A 52 -20.83 -7.38 2.37
CA PRO A 52 -20.23 -7.76 1.12
C PRO A 52 -20.89 -6.96 0.01
N ALA A 53 -20.13 -6.47 -0.98
CA ALA A 53 -20.71 -6.16 -2.29
C ALA A 53 -19.63 -5.94 -3.34
N PRO A 54 -19.82 -6.38 -4.61
CA PRO A 54 -20.87 -7.26 -5.12
C PRO A 54 -20.32 -8.61 -5.58
N ALA A 55 -21.06 -9.69 -5.29
CA ALA A 55 -21.04 -10.83 -6.18
C ALA A 55 -21.78 -10.42 -7.46
N GLU A 56 -21.03 -10.01 -8.49
CA GLU A 56 -21.53 -9.86 -9.85
C GLU A 56 -20.71 -10.75 -10.79
N ALA A 57 -21.32 -11.89 -11.14
CA ALA A 57 -21.10 -12.69 -12.33
C ALA A 57 -19.67 -13.28 -12.57
N PRO A 58 -19.53 -14.35 -13.36
CA PRO A 58 -18.23 -14.78 -13.86
C PRO A 58 -17.75 -13.79 -14.94
N ALA A 59 -17.45 -12.56 -14.54
CA ALA A 59 -16.88 -11.53 -15.40
C ALA A 59 -15.37 -11.49 -15.12
N GLU A 60 -14.62 -12.11 -16.02
CA GLU A 60 -13.16 -11.99 -16.23
C GLU A 60 -12.41 -11.25 -15.12
N LYS A 61 -11.85 -11.99 -14.15
CA LYS A 61 -10.99 -11.53 -13.03
C LYS A 61 -10.25 -10.20 -13.34
N GLN A 62 -10.89 -9.06 -13.09
CA GLN A 62 -10.24 -7.77 -13.23
C GLN A 62 -9.50 -7.51 -11.93
N TYR A 63 -8.19 -7.64 -11.96
CA TYR A 63 -7.35 -7.33 -10.81
C TYR A 63 -7.45 -5.83 -10.50
N SER A 64 -7.58 -5.46 -9.22
CA SER A 64 -7.47 -4.05 -8.82
C SER A 64 -6.03 -3.55 -8.94
N LYS A 65 -5.84 -2.27 -9.27
CA LYS A 65 -4.50 -1.64 -9.37
C LYS A 65 -3.68 -1.80 -8.09
N GLU A 66 -4.33 -1.84 -6.94
CA GLU A 66 -3.69 -2.06 -5.64
C GLU A 66 -3.21 -3.51 -5.48
N GLU A 67 -4.04 -4.48 -5.88
CA GLU A 67 -3.70 -5.90 -5.84
C GLU A 67 -2.49 -6.20 -6.73
N VAL A 68 -2.51 -5.72 -7.98
CA VAL A 68 -1.40 -5.92 -8.91
C VAL A 68 -0.13 -5.27 -8.38
N ARG A 69 -0.22 -4.04 -7.83
CA ARG A 69 0.94 -3.39 -7.21
C ARG A 69 1.52 -4.21 -6.07
N GLY A 70 0.66 -4.82 -5.25
CA GLY A 70 1.05 -5.73 -4.17
C GLY A 70 1.73 -6.99 -4.69
N ILE A 71 1.17 -7.65 -5.70
CA ILE A 71 1.73 -8.85 -6.32
C ILE A 71 3.10 -8.56 -6.95
N LEU A 72 3.20 -7.48 -7.73
CA LEU A 72 4.45 -7.04 -8.34
C LEU A 72 5.52 -6.73 -7.30
N ALA A 73 5.16 -6.01 -6.22
CA ALA A 73 6.10 -5.69 -5.17
C ALA A 73 6.56 -6.95 -4.42
N LYS A 74 5.65 -7.87 -4.12
CA LYS A 74 5.99 -9.16 -3.50
C LYS A 74 6.95 -9.93 -4.38
N LYS A 75 6.62 -10.10 -5.67
CA LYS A 75 7.45 -10.84 -6.62
C LYS A 75 8.80 -10.17 -6.87
N ALA A 76 8.82 -8.84 -7.00
CA ALA A 76 10.04 -8.07 -7.19
C ALA A 76 10.97 -8.11 -5.97
N ASN A 77 10.47 -8.39 -4.76
CA ASN A 77 11.28 -8.59 -3.55
C ASN A 77 11.50 -10.08 -3.22
N GLU A 78 10.89 -10.98 -3.99
CA GLU A 78 11.08 -12.42 -3.88
C GLU A 78 12.50 -12.79 -4.34
N ALA A 79 13.05 -13.87 -3.80
CA ALA A 79 14.41 -14.33 -4.08
C ALA A 79 15.47 -13.20 -3.94
N GLU A 80 15.45 -12.49 -2.80
CA GLU A 80 16.36 -11.36 -2.50
C GLU A 80 16.31 -10.20 -3.51
N GLY A 81 15.19 -10.07 -4.22
CA GLY A 81 15.00 -9.02 -5.21
C GLY A 81 15.53 -9.36 -6.61
N ARG A 82 15.83 -10.63 -6.87
CA ARG A 82 16.32 -11.11 -8.18
C ARG A 82 15.36 -10.78 -9.32
N PHE A 83 14.06 -10.89 -9.07
CA PHE A 83 13.03 -10.61 -10.09
C PHE A 83 12.70 -9.12 -10.25
N LYS A 84 13.33 -8.21 -9.50
CA LYS A 84 13.01 -6.77 -9.58
C LYS A 84 13.23 -6.21 -10.98
N ALA A 85 14.28 -6.65 -11.66
CA ALA A 85 14.58 -6.25 -13.04
C ALA A 85 13.55 -6.84 -14.02
N ASP A 86 13.24 -8.13 -13.88
CA ASP A 86 12.29 -8.84 -14.75
C ASP A 86 10.87 -8.29 -14.60
N VAL A 87 10.42 -8.09 -13.36
CA VAL A 87 9.12 -7.47 -13.06
C VAL A 87 9.04 -6.07 -13.68
N LYS A 88 10.09 -5.25 -13.57
CA LYS A 88 10.12 -3.93 -14.19
C LYS A 88 10.07 -4.02 -15.72
N ALA A 89 10.78 -4.97 -16.32
CA ALA A 89 10.76 -5.19 -17.76
C ALA A 89 9.37 -5.63 -18.24
N ILE A 90 8.70 -6.54 -17.53
CA ILE A 90 7.33 -6.96 -17.85
C ILE A 90 6.38 -5.77 -17.74
N VAL A 91 6.43 -5.01 -16.65
CA VAL A 91 5.59 -3.80 -16.49
C VAL A 91 5.86 -2.77 -17.60
N GLN A 92 7.11 -2.65 -18.07
CA GLN A 92 7.44 -1.79 -19.22
C GLN A 92 6.82 -2.28 -20.54
N LYS A 93 6.69 -3.59 -20.76
CA LYS A 93 6.01 -4.13 -21.96
C LYS A 93 4.55 -3.73 -22.01
N TYR A 94 3.88 -3.72 -20.85
CA TYR A 94 2.46 -3.41 -20.73
C TYR A 94 2.16 -1.93 -20.49
N GLY A 95 3.15 -1.15 -20.04
CA GLY A 95 2.97 0.27 -19.73
C GLY A 95 4.24 1.05 -20.01
N ASN A 96 4.12 2.08 -20.83
CA ASN A 96 5.23 2.87 -21.41
C ASN A 96 6.07 3.70 -20.40
N GLY A 97 6.03 3.37 -19.11
CA GLY A 97 6.81 4.05 -18.06
C GLY A 97 7.37 3.12 -16.97
N GLY A 98 7.26 1.79 -17.11
CA GLY A 98 7.77 0.85 -16.10
C GLY A 98 7.12 0.99 -14.73
N SER A 99 5.91 1.56 -14.70
CA SER A 99 5.05 1.66 -13.54
C SER A 99 3.67 1.18 -13.93
N LEU A 100 3.01 0.49 -12.99
CA LEU A 100 1.61 0.10 -13.10
C LEU A 100 0.67 1.31 -13.31
N THR A 101 1.14 2.53 -13.08
CA THR A 101 0.38 3.75 -13.39
C THR A 101 -0.06 3.82 -14.85
N ASN A 102 0.78 3.33 -15.78
CA ASN A 102 0.60 3.43 -17.23
C ASN A 102 0.12 2.11 -17.88
N VAL A 103 -0.25 1.12 -17.08
CA VAL A 103 -0.76 -0.17 -17.59
C VAL A 103 -2.28 -0.12 -17.56
N ASP A 104 -2.92 -0.57 -18.65
CA ASP A 104 -4.37 -0.64 -18.73
C ASP A 104 -4.94 -1.75 -17.84
N PRO A 105 -6.10 -1.56 -17.19
CA PRO A 105 -6.71 -2.58 -16.34
C PRO A 105 -6.98 -3.92 -17.02
N LYS A 106 -7.16 -3.89 -18.35
CA LYS A 106 -7.36 -5.07 -19.19
C LYS A 106 -6.11 -5.96 -19.23
N ASP A 107 -4.93 -5.35 -19.11
CA ASP A 107 -3.65 -6.04 -19.19
C ASP A 107 -3.14 -6.52 -17.83
N TYR A 108 -3.74 -6.07 -16.73
CA TYR A 108 -3.36 -6.49 -15.39
C TYR A 108 -3.39 -8.00 -15.21
N ALA A 109 -4.38 -8.69 -15.76
CA ALA A 109 -4.47 -10.15 -15.66
C ALA A 109 -3.32 -10.86 -16.39
N ALA A 110 -2.92 -10.35 -17.56
CA ALA A 110 -1.80 -10.89 -18.31
C ALA A 110 -0.47 -10.58 -17.60
N LEU A 111 -0.31 -9.34 -17.13
CA LEU A 111 0.87 -8.87 -16.42
C LEU A 111 1.13 -9.67 -15.14
N VAL A 112 0.10 -9.86 -14.30
CA VAL A 112 0.20 -10.68 -13.08
C VAL A 112 0.64 -12.10 -13.42
N ARG A 113 0.04 -12.69 -14.45
CA ARG A 113 0.34 -14.06 -14.85
C ARG A 113 1.77 -14.24 -15.37
N GLU A 114 2.29 -13.28 -16.13
CA GLU A 114 3.68 -13.30 -16.61
C GLU A 114 4.67 -13.13 -15.43
N VAL A 115 4.32 -12.28 -14.46
CA VAL A 115 5.13 -12.02 -13.26
C VAL A 115 5.11 -13.21 -12.30
N GLU A 116 3.97 -13.83 -12.06
CA GLU A 116 3.85 -15.05 -11.25
C GLU A 116 4.60 -16.23 -11.87
N GLY A 117 4.67 -16.28 -13.21
CA GLY A 117 5.45 -17.26 -13.96
C GLY A 117 6.97 -17.13 -13.84
N LEU A 118 7.48 -16.03 -13.28
CA LEU A 118 8.90 -15.89 -12.97
C LEU A 118 9.27 -16.81 -11.80
N THR A 119 9.78 -18.00 -12.10
CA THR A 119 10.33 -18.91 -11.09
C THR A 119 11.86 -18.81 -11.09
N ALA A 120 12.46 -18.84 -9.91
CA ALA A 120 13.91 -18.94 -9.77
C ALA A 120 14.25 -20.39 -10.08
N ALA A 121 14.73 -20.64 -11.31
CA ALA A 121 15.34 -21.90 -11.69
C ALA A 121 16.68 -22.09 -10.95
#